data_AF-A0A1N6YTL4-F1
#
_entry.id   AF-A0A1N6YTL4-F1
#
_cell.length_a   1.000
_cell.length_b   1.000
_cell.length_c   1.000
_cell.angle_alpha   90.00
_cell.angle_beta   90.00
_cell.angle_gamma   90.00
#
_symmetry.space_group_name_H-M   'P 1'
#
loop_
_entity.id
_entity.type
_entity.pdbx_description
1 polymer ?
#
loop_
_entity_poly.entity_id
_entity_poly.type
_entity_poly.pdbx_seq_one_letter_code
_entity_poly.pdbx_strand_id
1 'polypeptide(L)'
;MNQVSVNLFKGTFEKNFYLWDISGFENFEKVIIPYKYSSKVTNGRGEISRMGITFFNRNYIDFLPEFIVYVKDKKKSLQNFSKAVQAMNANKLDKAIEFFNETHEYDNTNTDALYNVASIAMAQNKTDVACTALKRLKDLEQTEGTKLYNEKCSGK
;
A
#
# COMPACT_ATOMS: atom_id res chain seq x y z
N MET A 1 -1.23 -24.13 4.35
CA MET A 1 0.20 -24.51 4.43
C MET A 1 0.37 -25.54 5.53
N ASN A 2 1.21 -26.57 5.36
CA ASN A 2 1.52 -27.49 6.46
C ASN A 2 2.73 -26.97 7.28
N GLN A 3 2.94 -27.50 8.48
CA GLN A 3 4.00 -27.05 9.40
C GLN A 3 5.41 -27.20 8.81
N VAL A 4 5.62 -28.25 8.00
CA VAL A 4 6.90 -28.51 7.33
C VAL A 4 7.27 -27.38 6.38
N SER A 5 6.32 -26.93 5.54
CA SER A 5 6.53 -25.79 4.64
C SER A 5 6.80 -24.49 5.39
N VAL A 6 6.15 -24.26 6.54
CA VAL A 6 6.35 -23.06 7.36
C VAL A 6 7.75 -23.04 7.98
N ASN A 7 8.20 -24.16 8.54
CA ASN A 7 9.53 -24.25 9.16
C ASN A 7 10.64 -24.09 8.11
N LEU A 8 10.48 -24.69 6.94
CA LEU A 8 11.43 -24.55 5.84
C LEU A 8 11.51 -23.11 5.33
N PHE A 9 10.36 -22.44 5.19
CA PHE A 9 10.32 -21.02 4.83
C PHE A 9 11.07 -20.16 5.86
N LYS A 10 10.78 -20.31 7.16
CA LYS A 10 11.45 -19.56 8.24
C LYS A 10 12.96 -19.77 8.20
N GLY A 11 13.41 -21.02 8.17
CA GLY A 11 14.84 -21.34 8.14
C GLY A 11 15.54 -20.83 6.89
N THR A 12 14.84 -20.77 5.75
CA THR A 12 15.40 -20.18 4.52
C THR A 12 15.51 -18.66 4.63
N PHE A 13 14.49 -18.00 5.20
CA PHE A 13 14.49 -16.55 5.37
C PHE A 13 15.60 -16.10 6.34
N GLU A 14 15.67 -16.71 7.52
CA GLU A 14 16.69 -16.41 8.54
C GLU A 14 18.12 -16.59 8.02
N LYS A 15 18.36 -17.66 7.23
CA LYS A 15 19.67 -17.93 6.62
C LYS A 15 20.04 -17.02 5.46
N ASN A 16 19.11 -16.25 4.90
CA ASN A 16 19.40 -15.38 3.77
C ASN A 16 19.22 -13.89 4.10
N PHE A 17 18.65 -13.56 5.25
CA PHE A 17 18.38 -12.17 5.64
C PHE A 17 19.67 -11.32 5.65
N TYR A 18 20.80 -11.88 6.09
CA TYR A 18 22.09 -11.18 6.09
C TYR A 18 22.63 -10.86 4.69
N LEU A 19 22.08 -11.48 3.63
CA LEU A 19 22.45 -11.21 2.23
C LEU A 19 21.61 -10.08 1.61
N TRP A 20 20.60 -9.57 2.32
CA TRP A 20 19.73 -8.54 1.79
C TRP A 20 20.42 -7.19 1.88
N ASP A 21 20.48 -6.48 0.75
CA ASP A 21 20.87 -5.08 0.75
C ASP A 21 19.68 -4.25 1.25
N ILE A 22 19.76 -3.85 2.52
CA ILE A 22 18.76 -3.01 3.19
C ILE A 22 19.21 -1.54 3.25
N SER A 23 20.24 -1.17 2.49
CA SER A 23 20.71 0.21 2.42
C SER A 23 19.56 1.14 2.00
N GLY A 24 19.39 2.25 2.71
CA GLY A 24 18.29 3.20 2.53
C GLY A 24 17.07 2.95 3.42
N PHE A 25 17.05 1.88 4.22
CA PHE A 25 15.97 1.60 5.20
C PHE A 25 16.39 1.85 6.66
N GLU A 26 17.54 2.48 6.91
CA GLU A 26 18.15 2.62 8.25
C GLU A 26 17.30 3.43 9.23
N ASN A 27 16.49 4.35 8.71
CA ASN A 27 15.64 5.23 9.51
C ASN A 27 14.24 4.65 9.78
N PHE A 28 13.97 3.42 9.32
CA PHE A 28 12.70 2.75 9.57
C PHE A 28 12.84 1.80 10.75
N GLU A 29 12.00 2.00 11.78
CA GLU A 29 11.89 1.06 12.90
C GLU A 29 11.44 -0.34 12.42
N LYS A 30 10.64 -0.38 11.35
CA LYS A 30 10.09 -1.61 10.78
C LYS A 30 9.92 -1.47 9.26
N VAL A 31 10.33 -2.51 8.54
CA VAL A 31 10.08 -2.64 7.09
C VAL A 31 9.15 -3.84 6.86
N ILE A 32 7.98 -3.58 6.29
CA ILE A 32 6.99 -4.62 5.95
C ILE A 32 7.04 -4.87 4.45
N ILE A 33 7.41 -6.08 4.06
CA ILE A 33 7.49 -6.48 2.65
C ILE A 33 6.41 -7.54 2.38
N PRO A 34 5.33 -7.19 1.65
CA PRO A 34 4.32 -8.15 1.23
C PRO A 34 4.91 -9.21 0.30
N TYR A 35 4.64 -10.48 0.59
CA TYR A 35 5.07 -11.60 -0.25
C TYR A 35 3.98 -12.67 -0.38
N LYS A 36 3.99 -13.36 -1.51
CA LYS A 36 3.25 -14.60 -1.75
C LYS A 36 4.22 -15.76 -1.71
N TYR A 37 3.99 -16.70 -0.79
CA TYR A 37 4.73 -17.96 -0.76
C TYR A 37 3.96 -19.03 -1.52
N SER A 38 4.67 -19.79 -2.37
CA SER A 38 4.14 -20.94 -3.08
C SER A 38 5.01 -22.16 -2.82
N SER A 39 4.38 -23.31 -2.60
CA SER A 39 5.08 -24.59 -2.48
C SER A 39 4.31 -25.69 -3.20
N LYS A 40 5.00 -26.47 -4.02
CA LYS A 40 4.47 -27.70 -4.63
C LYS A 40 5.06 -28.90 -3.90
N VAL A 41 4.18 -29.74 -3.35
CA VAL A 41 4.54 -31.04 -2.78
C VAL A 41 4.26 -32.09 -3.85
N THR A 42 5.24 -32.95 -4.16
CA THR A 42 5.02 -34.10 -5.04
C THR A 42 5.01 -35.37 -4.22
N ASN A 43 4.02 -36.23 -4.51
CA ASN A 43 3.88 -37.62 -4.08
C ASN A 43 4.01 -37.88 -2.57
N GLY A 44 2.88 -37.81 -1.85
CA GLY A 44 2.52 -38.63 -0.68
C GLY A 44 3.36 -38.58 0.61
N ARG A 45 4.65 -38.20 0.56
CA ARG A 45 5.60 -38.24 1.68
C ARG A 45 5.93 -36.86 2.26
N GLY A 46 5.25 -35.81 1.81
CA GLY A 46 5.48 -34.46 2.31
C GLY A 46 6.74 -33.77 1.76
N GLU A 47 7.36 -34.33 0.72
CA GLU A 47 8.54 -33.74 0.06
C GLU A 47 8.16 -32.53 -0.82
N ILE A 48 8.74 -31.37 -0.51
CA ILE A 48 8.55 -30.12 -1.25
C ILE A 48 9.48 -30.14 -2.48
N SER A 49 8.90 -30.21 -3.68
CA SER A 49 9.67 -30.26 -4.93
C SER A 49 9.88 -28.92 -5.60
N ARG A 50 9.06 -27.91 -5.29
CA ARG A 50 9.28 -26.52 -5.69
C ARG A 50 8.83 -25.57 -4.59
N MET A 51 9.62 -24.54 -4.36
CA MET A 51 9.24 -23.39 -3.54
C MET A 51 9.50 -22.11 -4.32
N GLY A 52 8.70 -21.08 -4.06
CA GLY A 52 8.90 -19.76 -4.63
C GLY A 52 8.32 -18.69 -3.70
N ILE A 53 9.08 -17.63 -3.49
CA ILE A 53 8.62 -16.39 -2.86
C ILE A 53 8.47 -15.38 -3.99
N THR A 54 7.27 -14.84 -4.13
CA THR A 54 7.00 -13.74 -5.04
C THR A 54 6.71 -12.52 -4.20
N PHE A 55 7.64 -11.57 -4.22
CA PHE A 55 7.39 -10.23 -3.68
C PHE A 55 6.39 -9.49 -4.57
N PHE A 56 5.75 -8.45 -4.02
CA PHE A 56 4.75 -7.65 -4.74
C PHE A 56 5.14 -7.41 -6.20
N ASN A 57 4.42 -8.09 -7.10
CA ASN A 57 4.62 -7.98 -8.53
C ASN A 57 3.42 -7.24 -9.11
N ARG A 58 3.65 -6.03 -9.63
CA ARG A 58 2.64 -5.15 -10.22
C ARG A 58 1.84 -5.81 -11.35
N ASN A 59 2.33 -6.90 -11.92
CA ASN A 59 1.67 -7.64 -13.00
C ASN A 59 0.78 -8.79 -12.51
N TYR A 60 0.81 -9.13 -11.22
CA TYR A 60 -0.05 -10.14 -10.60
C TYR A 60 -1.01 -9.47 -9.60
N ILE A 61 -2.21 -9.19 -10.07
CA ILE A 61 -3.35 -8.63 -9.31
C ILE A 61 -3.96 -9.73 -8.43
N ASP A 62 -3.16 -10.28 -7.52
CA ASP A 62 -3.51 -11.47 -6.73
C ASP A 62 -3.37 -11.20 -5.22
N PHE A 63 -3.31 -9.93 -4.82
CA PHE A 63 -3.32 -9.56 -3.41
C PHE A 63 -4.77 -9.39 -2.97
N LEU A 64 -5.23 -10.30 -2.11
CA LEU A 64 -6.51 -10.22 -1.42
C LEU A 64 -6.55 -8.94 -0.55
N PRO A 65 -7.76 -8.46 -0.16
CA PRO A 65 -7.93 -7.28 0.71
C PRO A 65 -7.25 -7.39 2.10
N GLU A 66 -6.67 -8.54 2.43
CA GLU A 66 -5.91 -8.79 3.66
C GLU A 66 -4.51 -8.13 3.66
N PHE A 67 -4.02 -7.67 2.50
CA PHE A 67 -2.76 -6.95 2.39
C PHE A 67 -2.96 -5.43 2.47
N ILE A 68 -2.08 -4.75 3.22
CA ILE A 68 -2.02 -3.29 3.32
C ILE A 68 -1.81 -2.64 1.93
N VAL A 69 -1.20 -3.37 0.98
CA VAL A 69 -0.96 -2.94 -0.40
C VAL A 69 -1.84 -3.74 -1.36
N TYR A 70 -2.64 -3.03 -2.16
CA TYR A 70 -3.62 -3.57 -3.09
C TYR A 70 -3.77 -2.70 -4.34
N VAL A 71 -3.71 -3.34 -5.52
CA VAL A 71 -3.88 -2.70 -6.83
C VAL A 71 -4.99 -3.42 -7.60
N LYS A 72 -6.18 -2.83 -7.65
CA LYS A 72 -7.35 -3.36 -8.37
C LYS A 72 -7.22 -3.19 -9.87
N ASP A 73 -6.90 -1.97 -10.31
CA ASP A 73 -6.78 -1.60 -11.72
C ASP A 73 -5.93 -0.33 -11.85
N LYS A 74 -4.63 -0.53 -12.10
CA LYS A 74 -3.67 0.57 -12.22
C LYS A 74 -4.01 1.53 -13.36
N LYS A 75 -4.58 1.04 -14.46
CA LYS A 75 -4.94 1.90 -15.59
C LYS A 75 -6.07 2.84 -15.20
N LYS A 76 -7.10 2.33 -14.51
CA LYS A 76 -8.18 3.17 -13.97
C LYS A 76 -7.69 4.15 -12.91
N SER A 77 -6.78 3.73 -12.03
CA SER A 77 -6.14 4.64 -11.07
C SER A 77 -5.48 5.82 -11.79
N LEU A 78 -4.60 5.57 -12.77
CA LEU A 78 -3.93 6.63 -13.53
C LEU A 78 -4.91 7.52 -14.32
N GLN A 79 -5.95 6.92 -14.91
CA GLN A 79 -7.00 7.68 -15.60
C GLN A 79 -7.73 8.63 -14.64
N ASN A 80 -8.08 8.17 -13.45
CA ASN A 80 -8.75 9.00 -12.45
C ASN A 80 -7.81 10.06 -11.88
N PHE A 81 -6.53 9.77 -11.68
CA PHE A 81 -5.56 10.80 -11.28
C PHE A 81 -5.49 11.92 -12.31
N SER A 82 -5.44 11.57 -13.61
CA SER A 82 -5.47 12.57 -14.69
C SER A 82 -6.76 13.39 -14.70
N LYS A 83 -7.92 12.77 -14.45
CA LYS A 83 -9.19 13.50 -14.34
C LYS A 83 -9.22 14.42 -13.12
N ALA A 84 -8.64 14.00 -12.00
CA ALA A 84 -8.55 14.78 -10.77
C ALA A 84 -7.74 16.05 -10.99
N VAL A 85 -6.58 15.93 -11.64
CA VAL A 85 -5.74 17.09 -12.03
C VAL A 85 -6.50 18.03 -12.98
N GLN A 86 -7.19 17.49 -13.99
CA GLN A 86 -8.01 18.32 -14.88
C GLN A 86 -9.14 19.04 -14.15
N ALA A 87 -9.82 18.37 -13.22
CA ALA A 87 -10.86 18.97 -12.39
C ALA A 87 -10.30 20.07 -11.49
N MET A 88 -9.12 19.85 -10.88
CA MET A 88 -8.42 20.83 -10.07
C MET A 88 -8.04 22.08 -10.89
N ASN A 89 -7.48 21.90 -12.08
CA ASN A 89 -7.15 22.99 -13.01
C ASN A 89 -8.39 23.78 -13.46
N ALA A 90 -9.54 23.12 -13.52
CA ALA A 90 -10.84 23.76 -13.82
C ALA A 90 -11.54 24.32 -12.56
N ASN A 91 -10.85 24.38 -11.42
CA ASN A 91 -11.38 24.79 -10.11
C ASN A 91 -12.62 24.00 -9.63
N LYS A 92 -12.80 22.77 -10.12
CA LYS A 92 -13.86 21.83 -9.72
C LYS A 92 -13.35 20.94 -8.58
N LEU A 93 -13.02 21.57 -7.45
CA LEU A 93 -12.30 20.93 -6.35
C LEU A 93 -13.02 19.71 -5.75
N ASP A 94 -14.34 19.74 -5.66
CA ASP A 94 -15.11 18.59 -5.12
C ASP A 94 -15.03 17.36 -6.04
N LYS A 95 -15.03 17.57 -7.36
CA LYS A 95 -14.79 16.51 -8.34
C LYS A 95 -13.34 16.04 -8.34
N ALA A 96 -12.39 16.94 -8.08
CA ALA A 96 -11.00 16.56 -7.93
C ALA A 96 -10.83 15.61 -6.73
N ILE A 97 -11.45 15.92 -5.59
CA ILE A 97 -11.48 15.04 -4.41
C ILE A 97 -12.09 13.68 -4.74
N GLU A 98 -13.23 13.64 -5.45
CA GLU A 98 -13.87 12.39 -5.90
C GLU A 98 -12.89 11.54 -6.71
N PHE A 99 -12.30 12.10 -7.77
CA PHE A 99 -11.38 11.37 -8.64
C PHE A 99 -10.08 10.96 -7.95
N PHE A 100 -9.54 11.78 -7.03
CA PHE A 100 -8.38 11.38 -6.23
C PHE A 100 -8.72 10.23 -5.28
N ASN A 101 -9.90 10.24 -4.64
CA ASN A 101 -10.32 9.08 -3.85
C ASN A 101 -10.44 7.82 -4.71
N GLU A 102 -11.09 7.89 -5.87
CA GLU A 102 -11.17 6.74 -6.79
C GLU A 102 -9.79 6.25 -7.24
N THR A 103 -8.84 7.17 -7.45
CA THR A 103 -7.46 6.82 -7.80
C THR A 103 -6.87 5.88 -6.76
N HIS A 104 -7.03 6.22 -5.49
CA HIS A 104 -6.53 5.42 -4.37
C HIS A 104 -7.34 4.12 -4.17
N GLU A 105 -8.65 4.12 -4.42
CA GLU A 105 -9.46 2.88 -4.37
C GLU A 105 -9.05 1.85 -5.43
N TYR A 106 -8.60 2.31 -6.60
CA TYR A 106 -8.12 1.42 -7.65
C TYR A 106 -6.66 1.00 -7.47
N ASP A 107 -5.85 1.78 -6.77
CA ASP A 107 -4.45 1.53 -6.45
C ASP A 107 -4.08 2.27 -5.17
N ASN A 108 -4.07 1.55 -4.04
CA ASN A 108 -3.79 2.18 -2.74
C ASN A 108 -2.30 2.51 -2.53
N THR A 109 -1.43 2.14 -3.48
CA THR A 109 -0.04 2.58 -3.49
C THR A 109 0.11 3.99 -4.03
N ASN A 110 -0.94 4.53 -4.66
CA ASN A 110 -0.98 5.91 -5.14
C ASN A 110 -1.35 6.87 -3.99
N THR A 111 -0.45 6.97 -3.00
CA THR A 111 -0.64 7.78 -1.79
C THR A 111 -0.69 9.29 -2.09
N ASP A 112 -0.08 9.73 -3.19
CA ASP A 112 -0.19 11.11 -3.69
C ASP A 112 -1.64 11.56 -3.85
N ALA A 113 -2.55 10.65 -4.23
CA ALA A 113 -3.96 10.96 -4.35
C ALA A 113 -4.57 11.39 -2.99
N LEU A 114 -4.22 10.73 -1.89
CA LEU A 114 -4.70 11.10 -0.56
C LEU A 114 -4.08 12.40 -0.05
N TYR A 115 -2.80 12.67 -0.35
CA TYR A 115 -2.19 13.96 -0.04
C TYR A 115 -2.90 15.11 -0.78
N ASN A 116 -3.28 14.90 -2.05
CA ASN A 116 -4.07 15.88 -2.80
C ASN A 116 -5.47 16.07 -2.20
N VAL A 117 -6.17 14.99 -1.80
CA VAL A 117 -7.46 15.11 -1.10
C VAL A 117 -7.32 15.94 0.17
N ALA A 118 -6.32 15.63 1.01
CA ALA A 118 -6.09 16.35 2.26
C ALA A 118 -5.80 17.83 2.01
N SER A 119 -4.92 18.15 1.05
CA SER A 119 -4.55 19.53 0.69
C SER A 119 -5.76 20.33 0.18
N ILE A 120 -6.52 19.78 -0.78
CA ILE A 120 -7.71 20.45 -1.33
C ILE A 120 -8.76 20.65 -0.23
N ALA A 121 -9.03 19.62 0.57
CA ALA A 121 -10.02 19.70 1.64
C ALA A 121 -9.63 20.74 2.71
N MET A 122 -8.35 20.83 3.07
CA MET A 122 -7.85 21.89 3.95
C MET A 122 -8.04 23.28 3.35
N ALA A 123 -7.70 23.47 2.06
CA ALA A 123 -7.92 24.74 1.37
C ALA A 123 -9.39 25.16 1.31
N GLN A 124 -10.32 24.18 1.31
CA GLN A 124 -11.76 24.41 1.38
C GLN A 124 -12.32 24.47 2.82
N ASN A 125 -11.48 24.43 3.86
CA ASN A 125 -11.87 24.32 5.28
C ASN A 125 -12.73 23.08 5.62
N LYS A 126 -12.72 22.05 4.77
CA LYS A 126 -13.42 20.77 4.98
C LYS A 126 -12.58 19.85 5.86
N THR A 127 -12.43 20.21 7.13
CA THR A 127 -11.53 19.53 8.08
C THR A 127 -11.81 18.03 8.21
N ASP A 128 -13.08 17.62 8.24
CA ASP A 128 -13.46 16.21 8.42
C ASP A 128 -12.99 15.33 7.24
N VAL A 129 -13.10 15.86 6.01
CA VAL A 129 -12.63 15.21 4.79
C VAL A 129 -11.10 15.12 4.79
N ALA A 130 -10.42 16.20 5.16
CA ALA A 130 -8.96 16.22 5.27
C ALA A 130 -8.47 15.19 6.30
N CYS A 131 -9.10 15.14 7.48
CA CYS A 131 -8.73 14.21 8.54
C CYS A 131 -9.00 12.75 8.18
N THR A 132 -10.04 12.48 7.38
CA THR A 132 -10.28 11.14 6.85
C THR A 132 -9.16 10.72 5.89
N ALA A 133 -8.74 11.59 4.97
CA ALA A 133 -7.63 11.29 4.06
C ALA A 133 -6.29 11.12 4.80
N LEU A 134 -6.00 11.98 5.78
CA LEU A 134 -4.80 11.89 6.61
C LEU A 134 -4.79 10.63 7.50
N LYS A 135 -5.96 10.21 8.02
CA LYS A 135 -6.08 8.95 8.75
C LYS A 135 -5.72 7.77 7.84
N ARG A 136 -6.22 7.74 6.61
CA ARG A 136 -5.88 6.69 5.63
C ARG A 136 -4.37 6.66 5.33
N LEU A 137 -3.72 7.82 5.20
CA LEU A 137 -2.26 7.89 5.03
C LEU A 137 -1.51 7.36 6.26
N LYS A 138 -1.99 7.68 7.47
CA LYS A 138 -1.46 7.14 8.72
C LYS A 138 -1.65 5.63 8.83
N ASP A 139 -2.80 5.11 8.42
CA ASP A 139 -3.09 3.66 8.41
C ASP A 139 -2.20 2.91 7.40
N LEU A 140 -1.67 3.62 6.40
CA LEU A 140 -0.63 3.15 5.46
C LEU A 140 0.80 3.44 5.95
N GLU A 141 0.96 3.84 7.20
CA GLU A 141 2.24 4.16 7.85
C GLU A 141 3.07 5.23 7.10
N GLN A 142 2.41 6.12 6.34
CA GLN A 142 3.10 7.22 5.67
C GLN A 142 3.59 8.24 6.71
N THR A 143 4.90 8.49 6.75
CA THR A 143 5.53 9.35 7.77
C THR A 143 4.94 10.76 7.79
N GLU A 144 4.89 11.44 6.65
CA GLU A 144 4.36 12.81 6.58
C GLU A 144 2.85 12.84 6.83
N GLY A 145 2.10 11.89 6.28
CA GLY A 145 0.66 11.75 6.55
C GLY A 145 0.34 11.54 8.04
N THR A 146 1.16 10.75 8.74
CA THR A 146 1.04 10.52 10.19
C THR A 146 1.32 11.79 10.97
N LYS A 147 2.39 12.50 10.62
CA LYS A 147 2.73 13.79 11.22
C LYS A 147 1.59 14.80 11.03
N LEU A 148 1.12 14.99 9.80
CA LEU A 148 0.03 15.91 9.47
C LEU A 148 -1.28 15.52 10.19
N TYR A 149 -1.59 14.23 10.28
CA TYR A 149 -2.74 13.76 11.06
C TYR A 149 -2.63 14.16 12.53
N ASN A 150 -1.46 13.95 13.15
CA ASN A 150 -1.25 14.29 14.54
C ASN A 150 -1.30 15.82 14.78
N GLU A 151 -0.77 16.62 13.86
CA GLU A 151 -0.78 18.08 13.98
C GLU A 151 -2.16 18.71 13.76
N LYS A 152 -2.98 18.12 12.88
CA LYS A 152 -4.23 18.76 12.40
C LYS A 152 -5.51 18.08 12.86
N CYS A 153 -5.44 16.81 13.27
CA CYS A 153 -6.61 15.96 13.49
C CYS A 153 -6.64 15.25 14.85
N SER A 154 -5.51 15.02 15.52
CA SER A 154 -5.54 14.46 16.88
C SER A 154 -5.81 15.55 17.91
N GLY A 155 -6.94 15.46 18.60
CA GLY A 155 -7.41 16.46 19.57
C GLY A 155 -8.87 16.93 19.38
N LYS A 156 -9.60 16.34 18.42
CA LYS A 156 -11.06 16.47 18.30
C LYS A 156 -11.74 15.15 18.64
#